data_AF-F7JJW8-F1
#
_entry.id   AF-F7JJW8-F1
#
_cell.length_a   1.000
_cell.length_b   1.000
_cell.length_c   1.000
_cell.angle_alpha   90.00
_cell.angle_beta   90.00
_cell.angle_gamma   90.00
#
_symmetry.space_group_name_H-M   'P 1'
#
loop_
_entity.id
_entity.type
_entity.pdbx_description
1 polymer ?
#
loop_
_entity_poly.entity_id
_entity_poly.type
_entity_poly.pdbx_seq_one_letter_code
_entity_poly.pdbx_strand_id
1 'polypeptide(L)' 'MKQFISKGKFPHEIGVFLGYPASDVEQFIEQDGQNYKMNGYWKVYDHVMDAARIFSAYDQARMLAVNELLLGYDLKMICR' A
#
# COMPACT_ATOMS: atom_id res chain seq x y z
N MET A 1 -2.96 13.94 -21.17
CA MET A 1 -2.94 13.70 -19.71
C MET A 1 -4.01 14.58 -19.07
N LYS A 2 -5.15 14.00 -18.68
CA LYS A 2 -6.25 14.75 -18.06
C LYS A 2 -6.01 14.78 -16.55
N GLN A 3 -5.79 15.98 -16.00
CA GLN A 3 -5.61 16.19 -14.57
C GLN A 3 -6.98 16.21 -13.88
N PHE A 4 -7.28 15.23 -13.04
CA PHE A 4 -8.49 15.21 -12.20
C PHE A 4 -8.18 15.84 -10.82
N ILE A 5 -7.81 17.13 -10.81
CA ILE A 5 -7.71 17.88 -9.55
C ILE A 5 -9.13 18.27 -9.13
N SER A 6 -9.77 17.42 -8.34
CA SER A 6 -10.89 17.82 -7.50
C SER A 6 -10.33 18.72 -6.40
N LYS A 7 -10.61 20.03 -6.47
CA LYS A 7 -10.22 21.01 -5.44
C LYS A 7 -10.61 20.48 -4.05
N GLY A 8 -9.63 20.02 -3.28
CA GLY A 8 -9.80 19.54 -1.90
C GLY A 8 -9.64 18.03 -1.67
N LYS A 9 -9.48 17.21 -2.71
CA LYS A 9 -9.13 15.78 -2.57
C LYS A 9 -7.66 15.55 -2.95
N PHE A 10 -6.98 14.66 -2.24
CA PHE A 10 -5.63 14.22 -2.63
C PHE A 10 -5.67 13.70 -4.08
N PRO A 11 -4.63 13.95 -4.89
CA PRO A 11 -4.56 13.42 -6.25
C PRO A 11 -4.65 11.90 -6.17
N HIS A 12 -5.62 11.33 -6.90
CA HIS A 12 -5.90 9.90 -6.86
C HIS A 12 -4.69 9.07 -7.37
N GLU A 13 -3.84 9.71 -8.18
CA GLU A 13 -2.62 9.17 -8.75
C GLU A 13 -1.46 9.02 -7.75
N ILE A 14 -1.60 9.54 -6.51
CA ILE A 14 -0.56 9.44 -5.48
C ILE A 14 -0.19 7.99 -5.17
N GLY A 15 -1.10 7.04 -5.38
CA GLY A 15 -0.83 5.61 -5.21
C GLY A 15 0.35 5.12 -6.05
N VAL A 16 0.56 5.69 -7.24
CA VAL A 16 1.72 5.35 -8.09
C VAL A 16 3.03 5.80 -7.44
N PHE A 17 3.03 6.99 -6.85
CA PHE A 17 4.20 7.52 -6.13
C PHE A 17 4.50 6.72 -4.86
N LEU A 18 3.47 6.17 -4.20
CA LEU A 18 3.60 5.28 -3.05
C LEU A 18 4.01 3.85 -3.43
N GLY A 19 4.18 3.56 -4.72
CA GLY A 19 4.61 2.25 -5.22
C GLY A 19 3.48 1.22 -5.30
N TYR A 20 2.21 1.65 -5.25
CA TYR A 20 1.09 0.74 -5.49
C TYR A 20 1.05 0.32 -6.96
N PRO A 21 0.58 -0.90 -7.27
CA PRO A 21 0.43 -1.34 -8.65
C PRO A 21 -0.42 -0.36 -9.47
N ALA A 22 0.08 0.05 -10.63
CA ALA A 22 -0.62 1.02 -11.49
C ALA A 22 -2.06 0.58 -11.81
N SER A 23 -2.27 -0.73 -12.03
CA SER A 23 -3.59 -1.31 -12.27
C SER A 23 -4.58 -1.10 -11.12
N ASP A 24 -4.11 -1.16 -9.87
CA ASP A 24 -4.97 -0.92 -8.69
C ASP A 24 -5.26 0.57 -8.53
N VAL A 25 -4.34 1.46 -8.90
CA VAL A 25 -4.55 2.92 -8.88
C VAL A 25 -5.55 3.33 -9.96
N GLU A 26 -5.40 2.81 -11.17
CA GLU A 26 -6.34 3.06 -12.28
C GLU A 26 -7.75 2.60 -11.91
N GLN A 27 -7.91 1.37 -11.42
CA GLN A 27 -9.21 0.87 -11.01
C GLN A 27 -9.77 1.57 -9.76
N PHE A 28 -8.92 2.02 -8.85
CA PHE A 28 -9.36 2.86 -7.73
C PHE A 28 -9.99 4.17 -8.23
N ILE A 29 -9.41 4.79 -9.26
CA ILE A 29 -9.94 6.01 -9.89
C ILE A 29 -11.25 5.70 -10.62
N GLU A 30 -11.28 4.64 -11.45
CA GLU A 30 -12.45 4.28 -12.25
C GLU A 30 -13.66 3.87 -11.39
N GLN A 31 -13.40 3.18 -10.28
CA GLN A 31 -14.44 2.65 -9.38
C GLN A 31 -14.76 3.59 -8.22
N ASP A 32 -14.19 4.81 -8.18
CA ASP A 32 -14.29 5.77 -7.05
C ASP A 32 -14.01 5.10 -5.69
N GLY A 33 -13.01 4.21 -5.67
CA GLY A 33 -12.64 3.44 -4.49
C GLY A 33 -13.59 2.31 -4.10
N GLN A 34 -14.61 1.98 -4.89
CA GLN A 34 -15.58 0.89 -4.63
C GLN A 34 -15.16 -0.41 -5.33
N ASN A 35 -15.95 -1.49 -5.18
CA ASN A 35 -15.81 -2.75 -5.94
C ASN A 35 -14.42 -3.42 -5.90
N TYR A 36 -13.65 -3.22 -4.83
CA TYR A 36 -12.34 -3.86 -4.65
C TYR A 36 -12.51 -5.35 -4.29
N LYS A 37 -11.59 -6.20 -4.75
CA LYS A 37 -11.56 -7.63 -4.48
C LYS A 37 -10.97 -7.95 -3.09
N MET A 38 -10.03 -7.14 -2.65
CA MET A 38 -9.39 -7.26 -1.33
C MET A 38 -9.01 -5.87 -0.79
N ASN A 39 -9.02 -5.73 0.53
CA ASN A 39 -8.60 -4.50 1.20
C ASN A 39 -7.58 -4.84 2.30
N GLY A 40 -6.40 -4.22 2.25
CA GLY A 40 -5.35 -4.34 3.25
C GLY A 40 -4.52 -3.07 3.31
N TYR A 41 -3.24 -3.16 2.93
CA TYR A 41 -2.37 -1.97 2.85
C TYR A 41 -2.84 -0.99 1.77
N TRP A 42 -3.41 -1.50 0.69
CA TRP A 42 -4.19 -0.74 -0.28
C TRP A 42 -5.41 -1.56 -0.74
N LYS A 43 -6.29 -0.95 -1.53
CA LYS A 43 -7.43 -1.63 -2.17
C LYS A 43 -6.97 -2.32 -3.45
N VAL A 44 -7.20 -3.62 -3.53
CA VAL A 44 -6.76 -4.46 -4.65
C VAL A 44 -7.93 -4.77 -5.54
N TYR A 45 -7.74 -4.53 -6.83
CA TYR A 45 -8.78 -4.66 -7.85
C TYR A 45 -8.52 -5.82 -8.79
N ASP A 46 -7.26 -6.25 -8.92
CA ASP A 46 -6.94 -7.35 -9.83
C ASP A 46 -6.16 -8.50 -9.19
N HIS A 47 -4.86 -8.31 -8.97
CA HIS A 47 -3.92 -9.37 -8.60
C HIS A 47 -3.92 -9.65 -7.09
N VAL A 48 -5.04 -10.19 -6.57
CA VAL A 48 -5.25 -10.44 -5.13
C VAL A 48 -4.13 -11.26 -4.50
N MET A 49 -3.68 -12.33 -5.18
CA MET A 49 -2.64 -13.21 -4.65
C MET A 49 -1.27 -12.52 -4.53
N ASP A 50 -0.91 -11.69 -5.51
CA ASP A 50 0.36 -10.97 -5.48
C ASP A 50 0.35 -9.89 -4.41
N ALA A 51 -0.75 -9.15 -4.31
CA ALA A 51 -0.95 -8.18 -3.23
C ALA A 51 -0.92 -8.86 -1.85
N ALA A 52 -1.54 -10.03 -1.68
CA ALA A 52 -1.51 -10.78 -0.43
C ALA A 52 -0.09 -11.22 -0.04
N ARG A 53 0.75 -11.62 -1.01
CA ARG A 53 2.17 -11.92 -0.76
C ARG A 53 2.92 -10.68 -0.27
N ILE A 54 2.70 -9.52 -0.91
CA ILE A 54 3.31 -8.26 -0.50
C ILE A 54 2.86 -7.87 0.92
N PHE A 55 1.57 -7.99 1.22
CA PHE A 55 1.03 -7.71 2.54
C PHE A 55 1.67 -8.60 3.61
N SER A 56 1.81 -9.89 3.32
CA SER A 56 2.47 -10.84 4.22
C SER A 56 3.94 -10.49 4.45
N ALA A 57 4.67 -10.06 3.41
CA ALA A 57 6.05 -9.62 3.55
C ALA A 57 6.16 -8.38 4.45
N TYR A 58 5.25 -7.40 4.31
CA TYR A 58 5.19 -6.24 5.21
C TYR A 58 4.87 -6.63 6.65
N ASP A 59 3.90 -7.53 6.87
CA ASP A 59 3.56 -8.00 8.21
C ASP A 59 4.74 -8.72 8.86
N GLN A 60 5.46 -9.56 8.11
CA GLN A 60 6.66 -10.24 8.60
C GLN A 60 7.77 -9.24 8.96
N ALA A 61 8.06 -8.27 8.09
CA ALA A 61 9.03 -7.23 8.37
C ALA A 61 8.67 -6.42 9.62
N ARG A 62 7.37 -6.07 9.78
CA ARG A 62 6.87 -5.39 10.98
C ARG A 62 7.09 -6.24 12.24
N MET A 63 6.73 -7.53 12.20
CA MET A 63 6.91 -8.42 13.35
C MET A 63 8.38 -8.57 13.74
N LEU A 64 9.27 -8.72 12.75
CA LEU A 64 10.71 -8.78 13.00
C LEU A 64 11.22 -7.50 13.68
N ALA A 65 10.88 -6.33 13.13
CA ALA A 65 11.27 -5.05 13.69
C ALA A 65 10.76 -4.85 15.13
N VAL A 66 9.50 -5.24 15.40
CA VAL A 66 8.93 -5.18 16.75
C VAL A 66 9.66 -6.13 17.70
N ASN A 67 9.94 -7.36 17.26
CA ASN A 67 10.67 -8.33 18.09
C ASN A 67 12.08 -7.85 18.43
N GLU A 68 12.82 -7.29 17.46
CA GLU A 68 14.14 -6.71 17.72
C GLU A 68 14.06 -5.53 18.70
N LEU A 69 13.06 -4.66 18.56
CA LEU A 69 12.87 -3.56 19.51
C LEU A 69 12.61 -4.08 20.94
N LEU A 70 11.78 -5.12 21.08
CA LEU A 70 11.48 -5.74 22.38
C LEU A 70 12.69 -6.46 23.00
N LEU A 71 13.61 -6.93 22.17
CA LEU A 71 14.91 -7.47 22.61
C LEU A 71 15.89 -6.38 23.05
N GLY A 72 15.52 -5.10 22.92
CA GLY A 72 16.31 -3.95 23.35
C GLY A 72 17.24 -3.37 22.28
N TYR A 73 17.11 -3.81 21.02
CA TYR A 73 17.83 -3.19 19.91
C TYR A 73 17.29 -1.79 19.61
N ASP A 74 18.19 -0.84 19.34
CA ASP A 74 17.80 0.51 18.95
C ASP A 74 17.23 0.53 17.53
N LEU A 75 16.25 1.40 17.28
CA LEU A 75 15.62 1.59 15.96
C LEU A 75 16.64 1.81 14.83
N LYS A 76 17.76 2.49 15.11
CA LYS A 76 18.83 2.72 14.11
C LYS A 76 19.51 1.43 13.65
N MET A 77 19.48 0.37 14.45
CA MET A 77 20.07 -0.92 14.09
C MET A 77 19.10 -1.80 13.28
N ILE A 78 17.80 -1.61 13.51
CA ILE A 78 16.71 -2.35 12.88
C ILE A 78 16.45 -1.79 11.47
N CYS A 79 16.39 -0.46 11.34
CA CYS A 79 16.25 0.22 10.06
C CYS A 79 17.60 0.32 9.35
N ARG A 80 18.01 -0.77 8.68
CA ARG A 80 19.24 -0.81 7.86
C ARG A 80 19.10 -0.09 6.52
#